data_AF-A0A1T5JCA2-F1
#
_entry.id   AF-A0A1T5JCA2-F1
#
_cell.length_a   1.000
_cell.length_b   1.000
_cell.length_c   1.000
_cell.angle_alpha   90.00
_cell.angle_beta   90.00
_cell.angle_gamma   90.00
#
_symmetry.space_group_name_H-M   'P 1'
#
loop_
_entity.id
_entity.type
_entity.pdbx_description
1 polymer ?
#
loop_
_entity_poly.entity_id
_entity_poly.type
_entity_poly.pdbx_seq_one_letter_code
_entity_poly.pdbx_strand_id
1 'polypeptide(L)'
;MAINYEKAGVSLEAGYDVVRRIKKHVKSTDRPGVMGNIGSFGGMFDLSALNVKEPILVSGTDGVGTKLKIAFEMDKHDTIGIDAVAMCVNDVLAQGAEPLVFLDYVAQGKTYPEVVEAIVSGVAEGCRQAGCALVGGETAEMPGMYADGEYDIAGYTTGVVEKSKLIDGTKVKVGDVLVGIASTGVHSNGFSLVRKVFSDNKLDLHKVYPELESDQPLGLVALTPTRIYVKQVLDVIRNCDVHGVAHITGGGFDENIPRILREGQGIHVEEGTWTILPIFRFLEKYGKIGHREMFNIFNMGIGMVLALDESEASKAIEILAKYGDKATVIGKVTDKPGVDIKLL
;
A
#
# COMPACT_ATOMS: atom_id res chain seq x y z
N MET A 1 -18.09 32.45 18.16
CA MET A 1 -18.16 31.11 17.54
C MET A 1 -19.36 31.07 16.61
N ALA A 2 -19.26 30.38 15.48
CA ALA A 2 -20.29 30.39 14.43
C ALA A 2 -21.46 29.46 14.80
N ILE A 3 -22.47 30.01 15.50
CA ILE A 3 -23.63 29.27 16.03
C ILE A 3 -24.36 28.44 14.95
N ASN A 4 -24.43 28.96 13.71
CA ASN A 4 -25.07 28.24 12.61
C ASN A 4 -24.24 27.05 12.09
N TYR A 5 -22.92 27.08 12.26
CA TYR A 5 -22.00 26.02 11.82
C TYR A 5 -22.01 24.85 12.82
N GLU A 6 -22.04 25.15 14.12
CA GLU A 6 -22.24 24.15 15.18
C GLU A 6 -23.62 23.48 15.08
N LYS A 7 -24.68 24.26 14.75
CA LYS A 7 -26.02 23.71 14.51
C LYS A 7 -26.10 22.77 13.30
N ALA A 8 -25.17 22.90 12.34
CA ALA A 8 -25.05 21.99 11.21
C ALA A 8 -24.26 20.70 11.56
N GLY A 9 -23.82 20.57 12.82
CA GLY A 9 -23.12 19.39 13.32
C GLY A 9 -21.60 19.45 13.19
N VAL A 10 -21.01 20.63 12.92
CA VAL A 10 -19.55 20.78 12.74
C VAL A 10 -18.91 21.45 13.96
N SER A 11 -17.85 20.83 14.51
CA SER A 11 -17.12 21.35 15.67
C SER A 11 -15.79 21.99 15.30
N LEU A 12 -15.72 23.33 15.42
CA LEU A 12 -14.46 24.07 15.23
C LEU A 12 -13.41 23.74 16.31
N GLU A 13 -13.85 23.46 17.53
CA GLU A 13 -12.94 23.11 18.63
C GLU A 13 -12.28 21.74 18.43
N ALA A 14 -13.04 20.76 17.94
CA ALA A 14 -12.51 19.44 17.61
C ALA A 14 -11.45 19.53 16.51
N GLY A 15 -11.69 20.35 15.47
CA GLY A 15 -10.69 20.62 14.43
C GLY A 15 -9.40 21.22 14.97
N TYR A 16 -9.47 22.18 15.91
CA TYR A 16 -8.27 22.73 16.53
C TYR A 16 -7.52 21.74 17.44
N ASP A 17 -8.24 20.85 18.14
CA ASP A 17 -7.61 19.78 18.92
C ASP A 17 -6.86 18.78 18.01
N VAL A 18 -7.48 18.35 16.91
CA VAL A 18 -6.85 17.51 15.89
C VAL A 18 -5.54 18.12 15.42
N VAL A 19 -5.56 19.37 14.95
CA VAL A 19 -4.35 20.06 14.45
C VAL A 19 -3.26 20.12 15.51
N ARG A 20 -3.59 20.33 16.79
CA ARG A 20 -2.62 20.35 17.89
C ARG A 20 -1.97 18.97 18.11
N ARG A 21 -2.76 17.90 18.07
CA ARG A 21 -2.32 16.51 18.29
C ARG A 21 -1.41 16.01 17.17
N ILE A 22 -1.79 16.26 15.92
CA ILE A 22 -1.09 15.69 14.74
C ILE A 22 0.23 16.38 14.41
N LYS A 23 0.45 17.62 14.88
CA LYS A 23 1.68 18.40 14.63
C LYS A 23 2.97 17.62 14.89
N LYS A 24 3.03 16.84 15.97
CA LYS A 24 4.21 16.03 16.33
C LYS A 24 4.45 14.89 15.33
N HIS A 25 3.37 14.28 14.85
CA HIS A 25 3.44 13.17 13.89
C HIS A 25 3.89 13.67 12.53
N VAL A 26 3.32 14.78 12.07
CA VAL A 26 3.69 15.39 10.77
C VAL A 26 5.16 15.81 10.76
N LYS A 27 5.60 16.53 11.81
CA LYS A 27 7.01 16.96 11.94
C LYS A 27 8.01 15.79 11.94
N SER A 28 7.60 14.63 12.43
CA SER A 28 8.48 13.44 12.43
C SER A 28 8.73 12.86 11.02
N THR A 29 8.03 13.36 10.00
CA THR A 29 8.21 12.97 8.59
C THR A 29 9.08 13.95 7.81
N ASP A 30 9.58 15.02 8.46
CA ASP A 30 10.40 16.04 7.80
C ASP A 30 11.60 15.41 7.09
N ARG A 31 11.84 15.87 5.87
CA ARG A 31 13.01 15.48 5.06
C ARG A 31 13.62 16.71 4.39
N PRO A 32 14.89 16.63 3.95
CA PRO A 32 15.48 17.68 3.11
C PRO A 32 14.60 17.97 1.89
N GLY A 33 14.40 19.26 1.62
CA GLY A 33 13.53 19.77 0.56
C GLY A 33 12.16 20.25 1.05
N VAL A 34 11.64 19.77 2.18
CA VAL A 34 10.36 20.26 2.71
C VAL A 34 10.47 21.70 3.16
N MET A 35 9.48 22.53 2.78
CA MET A 35 9.41 23.94 3.14
C MET A 35 8.10 24.25 3.86
N GLY A 36 8.18 25.02 4.95
CA GLY A 36 7.02 25.50 5.70
C GLY A 36 6.63 24.60 6.88
N ASN A 37 5.45 24.87 7.44
CA ASN A 37 4.88 24.14 8.58
C ASN A 37 3.43 23.74 8.27
N ILE A 38 2.94 22.71 8.95
CA ILE A 38 1.52 22.32 8.90
C ILE A 38 0.61 23.48 9.35
N GLY A 39 -0.49 23.68 8.64
CA GLY A 39 -1.42 24.80 8.83
C GLY A 39 -1.13 26.03 7.97
N SER A 40 -0.14 25.95 7.08
CA SER A 40 -0.02 26.88 5.94
C SER A 40 -0.99 26.50 4.81
N PHE A 41 -1.21 27.41 3.86
CA PHE A 41 -2.17 27.20 2.75
C PHE A 41 -1.81 26.04 1.81
N GLY A 42 -0.56 25.54 1.86
CA GLY A 42 -0.14 24.41 1.06
C GLY A 42 1.24 23.91 1.47
N GLY A 43 1.44 22.60 1.35
CA GLY A 43 2.75 21.97 1.48
C GLY A 43 3.68 22.34 0.32
N MET A 44 4.95 22.58 0.61
CA MET A 44 5.95 22.97 -0.39
C MET A 44 7.17 22.07 -0.33
N PHE A 45 7.75 21.78 -1.50
CA PHE A 45 8.98 21.00 -1.62
C PHE A 45 9.94 21.67 -2.61
N ASP A 46 11.15 21.95 -2.16
CA ASP A 46 12.24 22.51 -2.95
C ASP A 46 12.90 21.42 -3.81
N LEU A 47 12.58 21.42 -5.11
CA LEU A 47 13.19 20.50 -6.07
C LEU A 47 14.68 20.76 -6.28
N SER A 48 15.20 21.94 -5.95
CA SER A 48 16.64 22.23 -6.05
C SER A 48 17.48 21.49 -5.00
N ALA A 49 16.83 20.97 -3.94
CA ALA A 49 17.47 20.09 -2.96
C ALA A 49 17.71 18.67 -3.50
N LEU A 50 17.16 18.32 -4.66
CA LEU A 50 17.29 17.00 -5.27
C LEU A 50 18.49 16.93 -6.21
N ASN A 51 19.16 15.78 -6.25
CA ASN A 51 20.22 15.50 -7.21
C ASN A 51 19.67 14.78 -8.46
N VAL A 52 18.70 15.40 -9.16
CA VAL A 52 18.05 14.87 -10.37
C VAL A 52 18.17 15.90 -11.49
N LYS A 53 18.60 15.49 -12.68
CA LYS A 53 18.91 16.41 -13.79
C LYS A 53 17.69 16.66 -14.66
N GLU A 54 17.00 15.61 -15.08
CA GLU A 54 15.77 15.70 -15.86
C GLU A 54 14.62 15.09 -15.04
N PRO A 55 14.09 15.83 -14.03
CA PRO A 55 13.09 15.29 -13.13
C PRO A 55 11.75 15.09 -13.84
N ILE A 56 11.19 13.89 -13.68
CA ILE A 56 9.79 13.58 -13.96
C ILE A 56 9.08 13.42 -12.63
N LEU A 57 7.95 14.11 -12.46
CA LEU A 57 7.07 13.91 -11.32
C LEU A 57 6.08 12.79 -11.63
N VAL A 58 5.99 11.83 -10.71
CA VAL A 58 5.05 10.72 -10.78
C VAL A 58 4.12 10.86 -9.59
N SER A 59 2.82 10.96 -9.83
CA SER A 59 1.82 11.16 -8.78
C SER A 59 0.83 10.01 -8.76
N GLY A 60 0.34 9.67 -7.57
CA GLY A 60 -0.65 8.64 -7.35
C GLY A 60 -1.61 9.04 -6.24
N THR A 61 -2.85 8.57 -6.32
CA THR A 61 -3.85 8.72 -5.28
C THR A 61 -4.58 7.41 -5.11
N ASP A 62 -4.83 7.03 -3.86
CA ASP A 62 -5.53 5.80 -3.55
C ASP A 62 -6.21 5.89 -2.18
N GLY A 63 -7.17 5.01 -1.93
CA GLY A 63 -7.82 4.84 -0.65
C GLY A 63 -7.47 3.49 0.00
N VAL A 64 -7.90 3.32 1.24
CA VAL A 64 -7.79 2.02 1.94
C VAL A 64 -8.88 1.05 1.48
N GLY A 65 -10.07 1.56 1.16
CA GLY A 65 -11.22 0.76 0.79
C GLY A 65 -11.85 0.01 1.98
N THR A 66 -12.48 -1.13 1.70
CA THR A 66 -13.37 -1.79 2.66
C THR A 66 -12.68 -2.48 3.84
N LYS A 67 -11.34 -2.44 3.92
CA LYS A 67 -10.56 -2.80 5.11
C LYS A 67 -10.93 -1.92 6.31
N LEU A 68 -11.32 -0.66 6.06
CA LEU A 68 -11.79 0.29 7.07
C LEU A 68 -12.92 -0.27 7.94
N LYS A 69 -13.81 -1.09 7.38
CA LYS A 69 -14.92 -1.66 8.15
C LYS A 69 -14.46 -2.67 9.21
N ILE A 70 -13.35 -3.37 8.98
CA ILE A 70 -12.73 -4.22 10.01
C ILE A 70 -12.05 -3.34 11.07
N ALA A 71 -11.43 -2.22 10.66
CA ALA A 71 -10.83 -1.27 11.59
C ALA A 71 -11.86 -0.65 12.55
N PHE A 72 -13.07 -0.35 12.05
CA PHE A 72 -14.17 0.16 12.89
C PHE A 72 -14.65 -0.90 13.88
N GLU A 73 -14.86 -2.14 13.41
CA GLU A 73 -15.35 -3.24 14.27
C GLU A 73 -14.33 -3.60 15.37
N MET A 74 -13.04 -3.47 15.06
CA MET A 74 -11.94 -3.75 16.00
C MET A 74 -11.50 -2.54 16.83
N ASP A 75 -12.09 -1.35 16.62
CA ASP A 75 -11.68 -0.07 17.24
C ASP A 75 -10.16 0.16 17.12
N LYS A 76 -9.61 -0.07 15.91
CA LYS A 76 -8.16 -0.10 15.65
C LYS A 76 -7.81 0.76 14.43
N HIS A 77 -7.33 1.97 14.68
CA HIS A 77 -7.21 3.03 13.65
C HIS A 77 -5.76 3.48 13.35
N ASP A 78 -4.80 3.12 14.20
CA ASP A 78 -3.41 3.59 14.16
C ASP A 78 -2.53 2.94 13.08
N THR A 79 -3.01 1.90 12.41
CA THR A 79 -2.30 1.24 11.29
C THR A 79 -2.90 1.54 9.93
N ILE A 80 -4.15 2.03 9.86
CA ILE A 80 -4.83 2.22 8.57
C ILE A 80 -4.22 3.33 7.72
N GLY A 81 -3.61 4.33 8.38
CA GLY A 81 -2.84 5.36 7.68
C GLY A 81 -1.58 4.80 7.00
N ILE A 82 -1.01 3.70 7.52
CA ILE A 82 0.12 3.01 6.86
C ILE A 82 -0.38 2.38 5.55
N ASP A 83 -1.56 1.76 5.56
CA ASP A 83 -2.18 1.20 4.36
C ASP A 83 -2.43 2.28 3.29
N ALA A 84 -3.01 3.42 3.68
CA ALA A 84 -3.26 4.56 2.77
C ALA A 84 -1.97 5.04 2.10
N VAL A 85 -0.88 5.17 2.87
CA VAL A 85 0.43 5.55 2.32
C VAL A 85 0.97 4.47 1.41
N ALA A 86 0.97 3.22 1.86
CA ALA A 86 1.55 2.09 1.14
C ALA A 86 0.94 1.91 -0.25
N MET A 87 -0.39 2.01 -0.36
CA MET A 87 -1.09 1.91 -1.64
C MET A 87 -0.57 2.95 -2.64
N CYS A 88 -0.46 4.22 -2.24
CA CYS A 88 0.01 5.27 -3.13
C CYS A 88 1.50 5.16 -3.45
N VAL A 89 2.37 4.97 -2.44
CA VAL A 89 3.83 5.04 -2.63
C VAL A 89 4.39 3.82 -3.36
N ASN A 90 3.78 2.64 -3.19
CA ASN A 90 4.18 1.44 -3.92
C ASN A 90 3.80 1.53 -5.40
N ASP A 91 2.70 2.20 -5.73
CA ASP A 91 2.31 2.45 -7.13
C ASP A 91 3.27 3.41 -7.83
N VAL A 92 3.60 4.53 -7.20
CA VAL A 92 4.58 5.49 -7.75
C VAL A 92 5.99 4.87 -7.86
N LEU A 93 6.35 4.00 -6.92
CA LEU A 93 7.57 3.22 -6.96
C LEU A 93 7.63 2.28 -8.17
N ALA A 94 6.50 1.82 -8.70
CA ALA A 94 6.46 0.92 -9.85
C ALA A 94 7.03 1.55 -11.13
N GLN A 95 7.05 2.89 -11.22
CA GLN A 95 7.74 3.62 -12.30
C GLN A 95 9.19 4.00 -11.95
N GLY A 96 9.71 3.50 -10.83
CA GLY A 96 11.05 3.78 -10.32
C GLY A 96 11.20 5.15 -9.63
N ALA A 97 10.09 5.80 -9.30
CA ALA A 97 10.11 7.11 -8.64
C ALA A 97 10.31 7.01 -7.13
N GLU A 98 11.10 7.94 -6.59
CA GLU A 98 11.27 8.15 -5.15
C GLU A 98 10.15 9.07 -4.63
N PRO A 99 9.27 8.60 -3.73
CA PRO A 99 8.26 9.43 -3.08
C PRO A 99 8.89 10.61 -2.33
N LEU A 100 8.40 11.84 -2.58
CA LEU A 100 8.88 13.06 -1.94
C LEU A 100 7.92 13.55 -0.86
N VAL A 101 6.65 13.67 -1.24
CA VAL A 101 5.60 14.28 -0.41
C VAL A 101 4.34 13.42 -0.42
N PHE A 102 3.60 13.49 0.68
CA PHE A 102 2.32 12.86 0.87
C PHE A 102 1.29 13.88 1.37
N LEU A 103 0.04 13.72 0.95
CA LEU A 103 -1.12 14.41 1.48
C LEU A 103 -2.23 13.41 1.81
N ASP A 104 -3.01 13.69 2.85
CA ASP A 104 -4.16 12.88 3.23
C ASP A 104 -5.46 13.69 3.27
N TYR A 105 -6.58 13.01 3.00
CA TYR A 105 -7.92 13.54 3.18
C TYR A 105 -8.74 12.56 4.00
N VAL A 106 -9.18 12.98 5.19
CA VAL A 106 -10.00 12.19 6.09
C VAL A 106 -11.42 12.76 6.13
N ALA A 107 -12.40 11.95 5.76
CA ALA A 107 -13.82 12.29 5.76
C ALA A 107 -14.55 11.47 6.81
N GLN A 108 -15.36 12.09 7.67
CA GLN A 108 -16.07 11.37 8.75
C GLN A 108 -17.41 12.01 9.09
N GLY A 109 -18.31 11.23 9.71
CA GLY A 109 -19.63 11.74 10.10
C GLY A 109 -19.56 12.76 11.24
N LYS A 110 -18.73 12.45 12.24
CA LYS A 110 -18.44 13.28 13.39
C LYS A 110 -16.96 13.20 13.74
N THR A 111 -16.37 14.31 14.15
CA THR A 111 -14.95 14.36 14.49
C THR A 111 -14.67 13.85 15.90
N TYR A 112 -13.93 12.75 15.98
CA TYR A 112 -13.34 12.21 17.20
C TYR A 112 -11.82 12.45 17.19
N PRO A 113 -11.28 13.45 17.90
CA PRO A 113 -9.89 13.87 17.77
C PRO A 113 -8.85 12.76 18.00
N GLU A 114 -9.13 11.82 18.91
CA GLU A 114 -8.32 10.65 19.21
C GLU A 114 -8.24 9.65 18.05
N VAL A 115 -9.36 9.44 17.34
CA VAL A 115 -9.41 8.57 16.15
C VAL A 115 -8.62 9.20 15.01
N VAL A 116 -8.80 10.52 14.78
CA VAL A 116 -8.04 11.25 13.76
C VAL A 116 -6.54 11.28 14.10
N GLU A 117 -6.17 11.48 15.37
CA GLU A 117 -4.77 11.40 15.81
C GLU A 117 -4.17 10.01 15.52
N ALA A 118 -4.92 8.93 15.78
CA ALA A 118 -4.48 7.58 15.48
C ALA A 118 -4.26 7.37 13.97
N ILE A 119 -5.24 7.76 13.13
CA ILE A 119 -5.13 7.66 11.66
C ILE A 119 -3.88 8.40 11.17
N VAL A 120 -3.71 9.67 11.56
CA VAL A 120 -2.59 10.50 11.10
C VAL A 120 -1.25 10.02 11.67
N SER A 121 -1.23 9.43 12.87
CA SER A 121 -0.04 8.74 13.39
C SER A 121 0.38 7.58 12.48
N GLY A 122 -0.58 6.80 11.98
CA GLY A 122 -0.36 5.76 10.97
C GLY A 122 0.14 6.31 9.63
N VAL A 123 -0.45 7.41 9.13
CA VAL A 123 0.01 8.08 7.91
C VAL A 123 1.45 8.54 8.07
N ALA A 124 1.78 9.17 9.20
CA ALA A 124 3.14 9.62 9.48
C ALA A 124 4.13 8.44 9.56
N GLU A 125 3.73 7.31 10.14
CA GLU A 125 4.54 6.09 10.14
C GLU A 125 4.78 5.55 8.74
N GLY A 126 3.73 5.49 7.91
CA GLY A 126 3.87 5.11 6.50
C GLY A 126 4.84 6.04 5.76
N CYS A 127 4.73 7.35 5.97
CA CYS A 127 5.62 8.34 5.36
C CYS A 127 7.09 8.13 5.78
N ARG A 128 7.36 7.86 7.06
CA ARG A 128 8.72 7.55 7.56
C ARG A 128 9.29 6.28 6.94
N GLN A 129 8.46 5.24 6.79
CA GLN A 129 8.87 4.01 6.13
C GLN A 129 9.21 4.25 4.65
N ALA A 130 8.38 5.02 3.94
CA ALA A 130 8.58 5.40 2.54
C ALA A 130 9.73 6.39 2.32
N GLY A 131 10.05 7.21 3.33
CA GLY A 131 11.01 8.31 3.19
C GLY A 131 10.41 9.57 2.53
N CYS A 132 9.10 9.74 2.53
CA CYS A 132 8.43 10.97 2.11
C CYS A 132 7.97 11.80 3.31
N ALA A 133 7.65 13.07 3.07
CA ALA A 133 7.10 13.95 4.09
C ALA A 133 5.59 14.12 3.94
N LEU A 134 4.88 14.10 5.06
CA LEU A 134 3.49 14.52 5.13
C LEU A 134 3.46 16.06 5.11
N VAL A 135 3.09 16.66 3.98
CA VAL A 135 3.20 18.12 3.80
C VAL A 135 1.89 18.87 3.93
N GLY A 136 0.77 18.15 3.97
CA GLY A 136 -0.56 18.72 4.13
C GLY A 136 -1.62 17.64 4.22
N GLY A 137 -2.82 18.04 4.59
CA GLY A 137 -3.98 17.17 4.62
C GLY A 137 -5.22 17.95 5.02
N GLU A 138 -6.38 17.30 4.95
CA GLU A 138 -7.66 17.91 5.28
C GLU A 138 -8.54 16.93 6.07
N THR A 139 -9.33 17.47 7.00
CA THR A 139 -10.29 16.69 7.80
C THR A 139 -11.68 17.27 7.66
N ALA A 140 -12.58 16.52 7.03
CA ALA A 140 -13.94 16.93 6.74
C ALA A 140 -14.96 16.23 7.64
N GLU A 141 -15.70 17.03 8.43
CA GLU A 141 -16.86 16.57 9.20
C GLU A 141 -18.14 16.73 8.37
N MET A 142 -18.75 15.61 8.00
CA MET A 142 -19.88 15.54 7.06
C MET A 142 -21.04 14.72 7.65
N PRO A 143 -21.73 15.25 8.67
CA PRO A 143 -22.88 14.59 9.26
C PRO A 143 -23.98 14.35 8.23
N GLY A 144 -24.56 13.15 8.22
CA GLY A 144 -25.58 12.74 7.26
C GLY A 144 -25.04 12.15 5.95
N MET A 145 -23.72 12.27 5.68
CA MET A 145 -23.05 11.52 4.61
C MET A 145 -22.43 10.23 5.14
N TYR A 146 -21.73 10.30 6.27
CA TYR A 146 -21.10 9.16 6.93
C TYR A 146 -21.85 8.81 8.22
N ALA A 147 -21.92 7.51 8.53
CA ALA A 147 -22.45 7.03 9.80
C ALA A 147 -21.52 7.41 10.96
N ASP A 148 -22.06 7.48 12.17
CA ASP A 148 -21.27 7.75 13.37
C ASP A 148 -20.21 6.64 13.58
N GLY A 149 -18.98 7.04 13.91
CA GLY A 149 -17.84 6.13 14.04
C GLY A 149 -17.23 5.67 12.71
N GLU A 150 -17.78 6.04 11.55
CA GLU A 150 -17.23 5.69 10.25
C GLU A 150 -16.51 6.88 9.60
N TYR A 151 -15.41 6.56 8.92
CA TYR A 151 -14.61 7.50 8.14
C TYR A 151 -14.13 6.91 6.82
N ASP A 152 -13.67 7.76 5.92
CA ASP A 152 -12.90 7.39 4.75
C ASP A 152 -11.58 8.13 4.75
N ILE A 153 -10.55 7.53 4.16
CA ILE A 153 -9.23 8.13 4.01
C ILE A 153 -8.75 7.95 2.57
N ALA A 154 -8.41 9.07 1.95
CA ALA A 154 -7.70 9.10 0.68
C ALA A 154 -6.28 9.62 0.90
N GLY A 155 -5.33 8.96 0.25
CA GLY A 155 -3.94 9.35 0.18
C GLY A 155 -3.60 9.95 -1.18
N TYR A 156 -2.59 10.80 -1.19
CA TYR A 156 -1.97 11.33 -2.40
C TYR A 156 -0.47 11.40 -2.19
N THR A 157 0.31 10.96 -3.18
CA THR A 157 1.75 11.07 -3.17
C THR A 157 2.28 11.64 -4.46
N THR A 158 3.38 12.39 -4.37
CA THR A 158 4.19 12.76 -5.54
C THR A 158 5.62 12.32 -5.29
N GLY A 159 6.14 11.54 -6.23
CA GLY A 159 7.54 11.14 -6.30
C GLY A 159 8.26 11.75 -7.49
N VAL A 160 9.58 11.56 -7.52
CA VAL A 160 10.46 12.02 -8.58
C VAL A 160 11.28 10.87 -9.15
N VAL A 161 11.47 10.87 -10.46
CA VAL A 161 12.40 9.96 -11.14
C VAL A 161 13.23 10.75 -12.15
N GLU A 162 14.48 10.35 -12.32
CA GLU A 162 15.30 10.82 -13.44
C GLU A 162 14.74 10.25 -14.73
N LYS A 163 14.50 11.09 -15.76
CA LYS A 163 13.87 10.68 -17.02
C LYS A 163 14.50 9.45 -17.65
N SER A 164 15.83 9.35 -17.63
CA SER A 164 16.57 8.21 -18.19
C SER A 164 16.45 6.91 -17.37
N LYS A 165 15.91 6.98 -16.15
CA LYS A 165 15.71 5.85 -15.23
C LYS A 165 14.23 5.48 -15.03
N LEU A 166 13.31 6.13 -15.76
CA LEU A 166 11.89 5.80 -15.71
C LEU A 166 11.70 4.31 -16.09
N ILE A 167 10.94 3.59 -15.28
CA ILE A 167 10.53 2.21 -15.56
C ILE A 167 9.12 2.26 -16.15
N ASP A 168 8.98 1.91 -17.42
CA ASP A 168 7.73 2.02 -18.18
C ASP A 168 7.33 0.72 -18.88
N GLY A 169 7.93 -0.41 -18.48
CA GLY A 169 7.73 -1.73 -19.08
C GLY A 169 8.43 -1.91 -20.44
N THR A 170 9.01 -0.86 -21.02
CA THR A 170 9.68 -0.98 -22.32
C THR A 170 10.96 -1.80 -22.24
N LYS A 171 11.55 -2.06 -21.09
CA LYS A 171 12.72 -2.95 -21.01
C LYS A 171 12.37 -4.43 -20.90
N VAL A 172 11.13 -4.77 -20.57
CA VAL A 172 10.71 -6.16 -20.30
C VAL A 172 10.82 -7.02 -21.56
N LYS A 173 11.50 -8.15 -21.45
CA LYS A 173 11.77 -9.09 -22.55
C LYS A 173 11.44 -10.54 -22.15
N VAL A 174 11.19 -11.37 -23.16
CA VAL A 174 11.00 -12.81 -22.96
C VAL A 174 12.25 -13.40 -22.30
N GLY A 175 12.05 -14.22 -21.27
CA GLY A 175 13.13 -14.83 -20.49
C GLY A 175 13.54 -14.02 -19.25
N ASP A 176 13.08 -12.78 -19.07
CA ASP A 176 13.23 -12.08 -17.80
C ASP A 176 12.60 -12.90 -16.68
N VAL A 177 13.31 -13.04 -15.57
CA VAL A 177 12.78 -13.70 -14.38
C VAL A 177 11.93 -12.73 -13.58
N LEU A 178 10.95 -13.29 -12.88
CA LEU A 178 10.07 -12.55 -11.98
C LEU A 178 10.54 -12.81 -10.54
N VAL A 179 11.09 -11.78 -9.89
CA VAL A 179 11.42 -11.83 -8.46
C VAL A 179 10.23 -11.29 -7.67
N GLY A 180 9.55 -12.17 -6.94
CA GLY A 180 8.44 -11.82 -6.06
C GLY A 180 8.94 -11.44 -4.66
N ILE A 181 8.44 -10.34 -4.12
CA ILE A 181 8.73 -9.84 -2.76
C ILE A 181 7.52 -10.13 -1.87
N ALA A 182 7.78 -10.74 -0.71
CA ALA A 182 6.72 -11.18 0.18
C ALA A 182 5.80 -10.04 0.65
N SER A 183 4.51 -10.33 0.72
CA SER A 183 3.50 -9.51 1.38
C SER A 183 3.51 -9.75 2.90
N THR A 184 2.82 -8.89 3.64
CA THR A 184 2.59 -9.02 5.08
C THR A 184 1.23 -9.66 5.39
N GLY A 185 0.41 -9.92 4.37
CA GLY A 185 -0.96 -10.38 4.49
C GLY A 185 -1.78 -9.94 3.30
N VAL A 186 -3.08 -9.73 3.50
CA VAL A 186 -4.03 -9.35 2.44
C VAL A 186 -3.76 -7.94 1.88
N HIS A 187 -2.96 -7.12 2.58
CA HIS A 187 -2.71 -5.71 2.25
C HIS A 187 -3.99 -4.88 2.34
N SER A 188 -4.33 -4.08 1.32
CA SER A 188 -5.54 -3.24 1.31
C SER A 188 -6.55 -3.60 0.21
N ASN A 189 -6.46 -4.81 -0.37
CA ASN A 189 -7.29 -5.24 -1.50
C ASN A 189 -8.13 -6.49 -1.17
N GLY A 190 -9.26 -6.66 -1.86
CA GLY A 190 -10.13 -7.85 -1.69
C GLY A 190 -10.96 -7.86 -0.39
N PHE A 191 -10.94 -6.79 0.42
CA PHE A 191 -11.59 -6.79 1.74
C PHE A 191 -13.12 -6.90 1.71
N SER A 192 -13.76 -6.58 0.59
CA SER A 192 -15.20 -6.83 0.41
C SER A 192 -15.49 -8.34 0.46
N LEU A 193 -14.63 -9.15 -0.18
CA LEU A 193 -14.74 -10.61 -0.12
C LEU A 193 -14.30 -11.14 1.24
N VAL A 194 -13.19 -10.65 1.81
CA VAL A 194 -12.74 -11.03 3.17
C VAL A 194 -13.87 -10.90 4.18
N ARG A 195 -14.52 -9.73 4.22
CA ARG A 195 -15.64 -9.47 5.13
C ARG A 195 -16.83 -10.38 4.86
N LYS A 196 -17.14 -10.65 3.60
CA LYS A 196 -18.20 -11.59 3.23
C LYS A 196 -17.90 -13.00 3.73
N VAL A 197 -16.67 -13.49 3.55
CA VAL A 197 -16.22 -14.80 4.04
C VAL A 197 -16.36 -14.88 5.56
N PHE A 198 -15.93 -13.85 6.28
CA PHE A 198 -16.04 -13.81 7.74
C PHE A 198 -17.51 -13.82 8.21
N SER A 199 -18.35 -12.97 7.62
CA SER A 199 -19.77 -12.86 7.97
C SER A 199 -20.56 -14.13 7.64
N ASP A 200 -20.43 -14.68 6.42
CA ASP A 200 -21.19 -15.85 5.97
C ASP A 200 -20.89 -17.10 6.82
N ASN A 201 -19.66 -17.19 7.31
CA ASN A 201 -19.20 -18.29 8.16
C ASN A 201 -19.30 -18.00 9.66
N LYS A 202 -19.87 -16.84 10.05
CA LYS A 202 -20.02 -16.40 11.45
C LYS A 202 -18.70 -16.46 12.23
N LEU A 203 -17.62 -16.04 11.58
CA LEU A 203 -16.31 -15.95 12.20
C LEU A 203 -16.25 -14.72 13.11
N ASP A 204 -15.62 -14.88 14.27
CA ASP A 204 -15.51 -13.85 15.29
C ASP A 204 -14.16 -13.14 15.17
N LEU A 205 -14.18 -11.83 14.88
CA LEU A 205 -12.96 -11.06 14.70
C LEU A 205 -12.10 -10.95 15.97
N HIS A 206 -12.69 -11.11 17.15
CA HIS A 206 -12.00 -11.05 18.43
C HIS A 206 -11.42 -12.40 18.87
N LYS A 207 -11.65 -13.46 18.10
CA LYS A 207 -11.18 -14.82 18.41
C LYS A 207 -9.88 -15.15 17.67
N VAL A 208 -9.02 -15.90 18.36
CA VAL A 208 -7.83 -16.54 17.77
C VAL A 208 -8.22 -17.85 17.08
N TYR A 209 -7.74 -18.04 15.85
CA TYR A 209 -7.95 -19.26 15.07
C TYR A 209 -6.60 -19.96 14.85
N PRO A 210 -6.44 -21.23 15.30
CA PRO A 210 -5.18 -21.96 15.14
C PRO A 210 -4.69 -22.05 13.68
N GLU A 211 -5.60 -22.09 12.71
CA GLU A 211 -5.25 -22.13 11.29
C GLU A 211 -4.57 -20.87 10.76
N LEU A 212 -4.60 -19.75 11.51
CA LEU A 212 -3.88 -18.53 11.14
C LEU A 212 -2.42 -18.54 11.58
N GLU A 213 -1.99 -19.54 12.37
CA GLU A 213 -0.64 -19.64 12.94
C GLU A 213 -0.19 -18.34 13.64
N SER A 214 -1.13 -17.69 14.33
CA SER A 214 -0.94 -16.43 15.04
C SER A 214 -1.67 -16.46 16.37
N ASP A 215 -1.06 -15.86 17.40
CA ASP A 215 -1.72 -15.64 18.70
C ASP A 215 -2.66 -14.42 18.68
N GLN A 216 -2.78 -13.73 17.54
CA GLN A 216 -3.63 -12.56 17.39
C GLN A 216 -5.06 -12.94 16.97
N PRO A 217 -6.07 -12.17 17.41
CA PRO A 217 -7.43 -12.28 16.90
C PRO A 217 -7.51 -12.14 15.37
N LEU A 218 -8.48 -12.81 14.74
CA LEU A 218 -8.73 -12.77 13.29
C LEU A 218 -8.76 -11.34 12.73
N GLY A 219 -9.44 -10.42 13.42
CA GLY A 219 -9.53 -9.01 13.03
C GLY A 219 -8.17 -8.32 12.99
N LEU A 220 -7.29 -8.58 13.98
CA LEU A 220 -5.95 -8.01 14.00
C LEU A 220 -5.03 -8.64 12.94
N VAL A 221 -5.16 -9.95 12.67
CA VAL A 221 -4.46 -10.59 11.55
C VAL A 221 -4.87 -9.96 10.22
N ALA A 222 -6.18 -9.76 10.01
CA ALA A 222 -6.71 -9.09 8.82
C ALA A 222 -6.29 -7.61 8.71
N LEU A 223 -6.10 -6.92 9.85
CA LEU A 223 -5.62 -5.54 9.92
C LEU A 223 -4.10 -5.39 9.86
N THR A 224 -3.35 -6.46 9.60
CA THR A 224 -1.90 -6.37 9.36
C THR A 224 -1.63 -5.31 8.28
N PRO A 225 -0.79 -4.29 8.55
CA PRO A 225 -0.58 -3.19 7.62
C PRO A 225 0.12 -3.66 6.34
N THR A 226 -0.20 -2.99 5.24
CA THR A 226 0.43 -3.18 3.94
C THR A 226 1.91 -2.87 4.02
N ARG A 227 2.73 -3.71 3.38
CA ARG A 227 4.19 -3.53 3.34
C ARG A 227 4.54 -2.38 2.41
N ILE A 228 5.38 -1.46 2.88
CA ILE A 228 5.95 -0.39 2.05
C ILE A 228 7.28 -0.87 1.47
N TYR A 229 7.39 -0.83 0.13
CA TYR A 229 8.51 -1.41 -0.63
C TYR A 229 9.59 -0.40 -1.08
N VAL A 230 9.40 0.87 -0.75
CA VAL A 230 10.11 2.00 -1.37
C VAL A 230 11.63 1.91 -1.22
N LYS A 231 12.15 1.87 0.01
CA LYS A 231 13.60 1.97 0.25
C LYS A 231 14.37 0.82 -0.39
N GLN A 232 13.87 -0.39 -0.19
CA GLN A 232 14.51 -1.62 -0.65
C GLN A 232 14.46 -1.76 -2.17
N VAL A 233 13.34 -1.42 -2.82
CA VAL A 233 13.21 -1.51 -4.29
C VAL A 233 14.00 -0.38 -4.96
N LEU A 234 14.02 0.84 -4.41
CA LEU A 234 14.89 1.90 -4.93
C LEU A 234 16.37 1.50 -4.84
N ASP A 235 16.78 0.77 -3.81
CA ASP A 235 18.15 0.25 -3.70
C ASP A 235 18.44 -0.81 -4.77
N VAL A 236 17.49 -1.71 -5.06
CA VAL A 236 17.59 -2.64 -6.20
C VAL A 236 17.69 -1.87 -7.52
N ILE A 237 16.82 -0.90 -7.78
CA ILE A 237 16.82 -0.09 -9.01
C ILE A 237 18.15 0.67 -9.20
N ARG A 238 18.79 1.10 -8.12
CA ARG A 238 20.10 1.78 -8.19
C ARG A 238 21.25 0.83 -8.52
N ASN A 239 21.12 -0.46 -8.22
CA ASN A 239 22.20 -1.43 -8.28
C ASN A 239 21.99 -2.53 -9.34
N CYS A 240 20.79 -2.69 -9.88
CA CYS A 240 20.42 -3.71 -10.85
C CYS A 240 19.72 -3.08 -12.06
N ASP A 241 19.77 -3.73 -13.22
CA ASP A 241 18.97 -3.33 -14.39
C ASP A 241 17.56 -3.92 -14.26
N VAL A 242 16.69 -3.20 -13.56
CA VAL A 242 15.28 -3.58 -13.40
C VAL A 242 14.53 -3.19 -14.66
N HIS A 243 13.86 -4.16 -15.29
CA HIS A 243 13.13 -3.96 -16.53
C HIS A 243 11.66 -3.57 -16.31
N GLY A 244 11.06 -4.06 -15.21
CA GLY A 244 9.67 -3.77 -14.86
C GLY A 244 9.41 -4.00 -13.36
N VAL A 245 8.40 -3.31 -12.83
CA VAL A 245 7.96 -3.42 -11.44
C VAL A 245 6.44 -3.47 -11.41
N ALA A 246 5.86 -4.47 -10.77
CA ALA A 246 4.42 -4.63 -10.62
C ALA A 246 4.03 -4.69 -9.13
N HIS A 247 3.25 -3.71 -8.68
CA HIS A 247 2.62 -3.73 -7.37
C HIS A 247 1.36 -4.62 -7.41
N ILE A 248 1.30 -5.64 -6.57
CA ILE A 248 0.23 -6.64 -6.59
C ILE A 248 -0.92 -6.18 -5.70
N THR A 249 -1.97 -5.65 -6.32
CA THR A 249 -3.14 -5.05 -5.65
C THR A 249 -4.43 -5.79 -6.03
N GLY A 250 -5.54 -5.06 -6.24
CA GLY A 250 -6.80 -5.61 -6.72
C GLY A 250 -6.61 -6.33 -8.05
N GLY A 251 -7.24 -7.49 -8.21
CA GLY A 251 -7.07 -8.33 -9.39
C GLY A 251 -5.85 -9.27 -9.32
N GLY A 252 -5.06 -9.21 -8.23
CA GLY A 252 -3.98 -10.16 -7.94
C GLY A 252 -2.94 -10.23 -9.07
N PHE A 253 -2.51 -11.44 -9.42
CA PHE A 253 -1.43 -11.66 -10.37
C PHE A 253 -1.89 -11.36 -11.80
N ASP A 254 -3.14 -11.73 -12.10
CA ASP A 254 -3.75 -11.65 -13.41
C ASP A 254 -3.93 -10.22 -13.93
N GLU A 255 -4.25 -9.28 -13.05
CA GLU A 255 -4.46 -7.88 -13.44
C GLU A 255 -3.20 -7.03 -13.34
N ASN A 256 -2.27 -7.38 -12.44
CA ASN A 256 -1.16 -6.47 -12.10
C ASN A 256 0.14 -6.80 -12.83
N ILE A 257 0.55 -8.08 -12.90
CA ILE A 257 1.81 -8.43 -13.56
C ILE A 257 1.74 -8.15 -15.07
N PRO A 258 0.63 -8.42 -15.80
CA PRO A 258 0.56 -8.09 -17.22
C PRO A 258 0.73 -6.60 -17.57
N ARG A 259 0.55 -5.68 -16.62
CA ARG A 259 0.69 -4.22 -16.86
C ARG A 259 2.11 -3.80 -17.21
N ILE A 260 3.12 -4.62 -16.88
CA ILE A 260 4.53 -4.33 -17.23
C ILE A 260 4.95 -4.98 -18.55
N LEU A 261 4.08 -5.80 -19.15
CA LEU A 261 4.39 -6.58 -20.34
C LEU A 261 4.13 -5.79 -21.62
N ARG A 262 4.82 -6.19 -22.69
CA ARG A 262 4.54 -5.74 -24.05
C ARG A 262 3.50 -6.64 -24.71
N GLU A 263 2.86 -6.12 -25.75
CA GLU A 263 1.94 -6.91 -26.58
C GLU A 263 2.61 -8.19 -27.08
N GLY A 264 1.91 -9.32 -26.97
CA GLY A 264 2.41 -10.63 -27.35
C GLY A 264 3.16 -11.39 -26.25
N GLN A 265 3.54 -10.74 -25.15
CA GLN A 265 4.17 -11.39 -24.00
C GLN A 265 3.13 -11.93 -23.01
N GLY A 266 3.56 -12.90 -22.20
CA GLY A 266 2.83 -13.35 -21.01
C GLY A 266 3.79 -13.71 -19.89
N ILE A 267 3.27 -14.42 -18.89
CA ILE A 267 4.07 -14.90 -17.75
C ILE A 267 3.78 -16.35 -17.44
N HIS A 268 4.80 -17.01 -16.89
CA HIS A 268 4.67 -18.30 -16.22
C HIS A 268 5.09 -18.13 -14.77
N VAL A 269 4.23 -18.50 -13.84
CA VAL A 269 4.46 -18.45 -12.39
C VAL A 269 4.37 -19.86 -11.82
N GLU A 270 5.31 -20.22 -10.96
CA GLU A 270 5.39 -21.53 -10.30
C GLU A 270 5.02 -21.39 -8.82
N GLU A 271 3.82 -21.86 -8.46
CA GLU A 271 3.43 -21.96 -7.06
C GLU A 271 4.38 -22.92 -6.30
N GLY A 272 4.63 -22.62 -5.03
CA GLY A 272 5.57 -23.37 -4.19
C GLY A 272 6.97 -22.80 -4.13
N THR A 273 7.28 -21.82 -4.98
CA THR A 273 8.55 -21.09 -4.94
C THR A 273 8.60 -20.03 -3.83
N TRP A 274 7.45 -19.63 -3.27
CA TRP A 274 7.31 -18.77 -2.09
C TRP A 274 6.31 -19.35 -1.07
N THR A 275 6.24 -18.71 0.10
CA THR A 275 5.28 -19.08 1.14
C THR A 275 3.96 -18.33 0.97
N ILE A 276 2.87 -19.07 0.76
CA ILE A 276 1.50 -18.52 0.87
C ILE A 276 1.14 -18.43 2.35
N LEU A 277 0.83 -17.22 2.82
CA LEU A 277 0.51 -16.97 4.24
C LEU A 277 -0.79 -17.67 4.68
N PRO A 278 -0.90 -18.10 5.96
CA PRO A 278 -2.05 -18.84 6.47
C PRO A 278 -3.41 -18.15 6.24
N ILE A 279 -3.45 -16.81 6.28
CA ILE A 279 -4.70 -16.04 6.02
C ILE A 279 -5.31 -16.32 4.64
N PHE A 280 -4.50 -16.60 3.61
CA PHE A 280 -5.04 -16.91 2.28
C PHE A 280 -5.66 -18.31 2.25
N ARG A 281 -5.02 -19.30 2.88
CA ARG A 281 -5.58 -20.65 3.03
C ARG A 281 -6.84 -20.64 3.88
N PHE A 282 -6.87 -19.79 4.90
CA PHE A 282 -8.04 -19.56 5.73
C PHE A 282 -9.20 -18.99 4.90
N LEU A 283 -8.95 -17.94 4.11
CA LEU A 283 -9.95 -17.35 3.22
C LEU A 283 -10.44 -18.31 2.15
N GLU A 284 -9.55 -19.09 1.56
CA GLU A 284 -9.87 -20.12 0.57
C GLU A 284 -10.80 -21.19 1.17
N LYS A 285 -10.44 -21.75 2.32
CA LYS A 285 -11.21 -22.78 3.04
C LYS A 285 -12.62 -22.30 3.39
N TYR A 286 -12.73 -21.16 4.08
CA TYR A 286 -14.02 -20.66 4.55
C TYR A 286 -14.84 -20.02 3.44
N GLY A 287 -14.20 -19.39 2.46
CA GLY A 287 -14.85 -18.79 1.31
C GLY A 287 -15.28 -19.80 0.24
N LYS A 288 -14.74 -21.03 0.28
CA LYS A 288 -14.90 -22.04 -0.79
C LYS A 288 -14.54 -21.46 -2.16
N ILE A 289 -13.49 -20.64 -2.19
CA ILE A 289 -12.99 -19.96 -3.39
C ILE A 289 -12.11 -20.95 -4.15
N GLY A 290 -12.21 -21.01 -5.48
CA GLY A 290 -11.34 -21.89 -6.26
C GLY A 290 -9.87 -21.47 -6.11
N HIS A 291 -8.94 -22.42 -5.99
CA HIS A 291 -7.53 -22.09 -5.76
C HIS A 291 -6.95 -21.12 -6.81
N ARG A 292 -7.26 -21.35 -8.10
CA ARG A 292 -6.86 -20.42 -9.18
C ARG A 292 -7.49 -19.03 -9.07
N GLU A 293 -8.74 -18.97 -8.60
CA GLU A 293 -9.48 -17.72 -8.42
C GLU A 293 -8.86 -16.87 -7.29
N MET A 294 -8.27 -17.49 -6.27
CA MET A 294 -7.54 -16.77 -5.22
C MET A 294 -6.44 -15.86 -5.79
N PHE A 295 -5.75 -16.28 -6.85
CA PHE A 295 -4.72 -15.50 -7.56
C PHE A 295 -5.28 -14.33 -8.39
N ASN A 296 -6.56 -14.35 -8.74
CA ASN A 296 -7.25 -13.25 -9.42
C ASN A 296 -7.73 -12.16 -8.44
N ILE A 297 -7.67 -12.42 -7.14
CA ILE A 297 -8.29 -11.56 -6.12
C ILE A 297 -7.24 -11.05 -5.15
N PHE A 298 -6.38 -11.95 -4.68
CA PHE A 298 -5.43 -11.70 -3.62
C PHE A 298 -4.00 -11.74 -4.14
N ASN A 299 -3.11 -11.13 -3.37
CA ASN A 299 -1.68 -11.13 -3.63
C ASN A 299 -0.99 -12.48 -3.30
N MET A 300 -1.71 -13.42 -2.70
CA MET A 300 -1.24 -14.79 -2.40
C MET A 300 0.13 -14.89 -1.71
N GLY A 301 0.57 -13.86 -0.99
CA GLY A 301 1.86 -13.83 -0.32
C GLY A 301 2.95 -13.02 -1.02
N ILE A 302 2.70 -12.47 -2.21
CA ILE A 302 3.64 -11.60 -2.95
C ILE A 302 3.01 -10.22 -3.16
N GLY A 303 3.59 -9.18 -2.56
CA GLY A 303 3.06 -7.81 -2.68
C GLY A 303 3.67 -7.00 -3.82
N MET A 304 4.83 -7.39 -4.32
CA MET A 304 5.54 -6.67 -5.38
C MET A 304 6.33 -7.67 -6.23
N VAL A 305 6.41 -7.44 -7.54
CA VAL A 305 7.19 -8.27 -8.48
C VAL A 305 8.15 -7.38 -9.26
N LEU A 306 9.41 -7.81 -9.37
CA LEU A 306 10.44 -7.20 -10.22
C LEU A 306 10.71 -8.11 -11.41
N ALA A 307 10.69 -7.56 -12.62
CA ALA A 307 11.16 -8.23 -13.84
C ALA A 307 12.59 -7.77 -14.15
N LEU A 308 13.50 -8.73 -14.31
CA LEU A 308 14.93 -8.49 -14.54
C LEU A 308 15.58 -9.70 -15.22
N ASP A 309 16.79 -9.51 -15.74
CA ASP A 309 17.59 -10.60 -16.30
C ASP A 309 17.98 -11.62 -15.21
N GLU A 310 17.99 -12.92 -15.52
CA GLU A 310 18.31 -13.98 -14.55
C GLU A 310 19.63 -13.75 -13.81
N SER A 311 20.62 -13.16 -14.49
CA SER A 311 21.93 -12.84 -13.92
C SER A 311 21.89 -11.80 -12.78
N GLU A 312 20.86 -10.95 -12.73
CA GLU A 312 20.68 -9.93 -11.69
C GLU A 312 19.87 -10.43 -10.49
N ALA A 313 19.18 -11.58 -10.61
CA ALA A 313 18.20 -12.04 -9.63
C ALA A 313 18.79 -12.28 -8.25
N SER A 314 19.95 -12.95 -8.18
CA SER A 314 20.62 -13.24 -6.89
C SER A 314 21.01 -11.94 -6.18
N LYS A 315 21.54 -10.97 -6.92
CA LYS A 315 21.92 -9.66 -6.38
C LYS A 315 20.71 -8.86 -5.87
N ALA A 316 19.61 -8.86 -6.63
CA ALA A 316 18.37 -8.22 -6.20
C ALA A 316 17.83 -8.82 -4.91
N ILE A 317 17.78 -10.16 -4.81
CA ILE A 317 17.33 -10.88 -3.61
C ILE A 317 18.24 -10.58 -2.41
N GLU A 318 19.56 -10.54 -2.60
CA GLU A 318 20.51 -10.18 -1.53
C GLU A 318 20.31 -8.75 -1.02
N ILE A 319 20.01 -7.80 -1.91
CA ILE A 319 19.69 -6.41 -1.51
C ILE A 319 18.40 -6.40 -0.69
N LEU A 320 17.33 -7.04 -1.18
CA LEU A 320 16.04 -7.11 -0.48
C LEU A 320 16.16 -7.74 0.91
N ALA A 321 16.96 -8.80 1.04
CA ALA A 321 17.22 -9.46 2.31
C ALA A 321 17.90 -8.54 3.35
N LYS A 322 18.74 -7.58 2.95
CA LYS A 322 19.34 -6.58 3.86
C LYS A 322 18.31 -5.64 4.50
N TYR A 323 17.16 -5.46 3.85
CA TYR A 323 16.02 -4.72 4.39
C TYR A 323 15.04 -5.61 5.17
N GLY A 324 15.36 -6.91 5.32
CA GLY A 324 14.53 -7.88 6.03
C GLY A 324 13.40 -8.49 5.20
N ASP A 325 13.34 -8.21 3.89
CA ASP A 325 12.31 -8.76 3.02
C ASP A 325 12.69 -10.16 2.52
N LYS A 326 11.69 -11.04 2.46
CA LYS A 326 11.82 -12.34 1.78
C LYS A 326 11.48 -12.14 0.32
N ALA A 327 12.37 -12.54 -0.57
CA ALA A 327 12.16 -12.49 -2.01
C ALA A 327 12.70 -13.75 -2.68
N THR A 328 12.09 -14.14 -3.79
CA THR A 328 12.44 -15.37 -4.53
C THR A 328 12.06 -15.22 -6.00
N VAL A 329 12.67 -16.02 -6.87
CA VAL A 329 12.22 -16.14 -8.25
C VAL A 329 10.93 -16.95 -8.25
N ILE A 330 9.83 -16.33 -8.72
CA ILE A 330 8.49 -16.94 -8.75
C ILE A 330 8.09 -17.42 -10.14
N GLY A 331 8.86 -17.07 -11.17
CA GLY A 331 8.46 -17.29 -12.55
C GLY A 331 9.30 -16.51 -13.55
N LYS A 332 8.77 -16.36 -14.77
CA LYS A 332 9.42 -15.65 -15.87
C LYS A 332 8.44 -15.11 -16.90
N VAL A 333 8.89 -14.15 -17.69
CA VAL A 333 8.20 -13.63 -18.87
C VAL A 333 8.32 -14.63 -20.03
N THR A 334 7.21 -14.86 -20.73
CA THR A 334 7.09 -15.83 -21.82
C THR A 334 6.70 -15.14 -23.13
N ASP A 335 6.89 -15.85 -24.24
CA ASP A 335 6.47 -15.47 -25.59
C ASP A 335 5.01 -15.85 -25.90
N LYS A 336 4.25 -16.28 -24.88
CA LYS A 336 2.86 -16.70 -25.01
C LYS A 336 1.98 -15.73 -24.21
N PRO A 337 1.04 -15.03 -24.86
CA PRO A 337 0.13 -14.12 -24.16
C PRO A 337 -0.63 -14.80 -23.04
N GLY A 338 -0.81 -14.06 -21.94
CA GLY A 338 -1.62 -14.47 -20.80
C GLY A 338 -0.82 -14.78 -19.54
N VAL A 339 -1.54 -15.24 -18.52
CA VAL A 339 -1.02 -15.54 -17.18
C VAL A 339 -1.19 -17.03 -16.91
N ASP A 340 -0.08 -17.76 -17.03
CA ASP A 340 0.00 -19.18 -16.72
C ASP A 340 0.55 -19.37 -15.30
N ILE A 341 -0.28 -19.88 -14.40
CA ILE A 341 0.12 -20.18 -13.02
C ILE A 341 0.06 -21.69 -12.84
N LYS A 342 1.22 -22.31 -12.65
CA LYS A 342 1.32 -23.71 -12.31
C LYS A 342 1.04 -23.88 -10.82
N LEU A 343 -0.17 -24.37 -10.52
CA LEU A 343 -0.66 -24.61 -9.16
C LEU A 343 -0.07 -25.90 -8.57
N LEU A 344 0.02 -25.96 -7.24
CA LEU A 344 0.48 -27.14 -6.48
C LEU A 344 -0.59 -28.21 -6.22
#